data_AF-A0AAW1MFR9-F1
#
_entry.id   AF-A0AAW1MFR9-F1
#
_cell.length_a   1.000
_cell.length_b   1.000
_cell.length_c   1.000
_cell.angle_alpha   90.00
_cell.angle_beta   90.00
_cell.angle_gamma   90.00
#
_symmetry.space_group_name_H-M   'P 1'
#
loop_
_entity.id
_entity.type
_entity.pdbx_description
1 polymer ?
#
loop_
_entity_poly.entity_id
_entity_poly.type
_entity_poly.pdbx_seq_one_letter_code
_entity_poly.pdbx_strand_id
1 'polypeptide(L)'
;MCCYLSPNIEMHEYESDVDSIMNRIDRRQTIVLGDINAKSSQWGASRTNKKGAYWLEWIHALDMVVLNTGREPTFVRGQTNQTTLTCLCRQTKLLSK
;
A
#
# COMPACT_ATOMS: atom_id res chain seq x y z
N MET A 1 5.45 -3.05 10.52
CA MET A 1 6.11 -1.82 10.04
C MET A 1 5.05 -0.75 9.87
N CYS A 2 5.31 0.46 10.36
CA CYS A 2 4.46 1.63 10.11
C CYS A 2 5.23 2.63 9.23
N CYS A 3 4.62 3.17 8.18
CA CYS A 3 5.26 4.17 7.32
C CYS A 3 4.33 5.35 6.99
N TYR A 4 4.96 6.48 6.67
CA TYR A 4 4.31 7.63 6.06
C TYR A 4 5.15 8.03 4.87
N LEU A 5 4.55 8.13 3.69
CA LEU A 5 5.20 8.71 2.52
C LEU A 5 4.50 9.99 2.16
N SER A 6 5.26 11.08 2.01
CA SER A 6 4.70 12.37 1.65
C SER A 6 3.96 12.29 0.30
N PRO A 7 2.79 12.95 0.16
CA PRO A 7 2.15 13.08 -1.15
C PRO A 7 2.96 14.01 -2.07
N ASN A 8 3.69 14.96 -1.48
CA ASN A 8 4.33 16.10 -2.14
C ASN A 8 5.84 15.88 -2.30
N ILE A 9 6.22 14.73 -2.86
CA ILE A 9 7.59 14.42 -3.28
C ILE A 9 7.57 13.91 -4.70
N GLU A 10 8.70 14.08 -5.39
CA GLU A 10 8.86 13.63 -6.76
C GLU A 10 8.81 12.09 -6.83
N MET A 11 8.45 11.57 -8.00
CA MET A 11 8.24 10.13 -8.16
C MET A 11 9.51 9.32 -7.84
N HIS A 12 10.70 9.82 -8.23
CA HIS A 12 11.95 9.09 -7.97
C HIS A 12 12.29 9.01 -6.47
N GLU A 13 12.01 10.07 -5.70
CA GLU A 13 12.19 10.07 -4.24
C GLU A 13 11.19 9.09 -3.61
N TYR A 14 9.95 9.13 -4.09
CA TYR A 14 8.90 8.23 -3.65
C TYR A 14 9.26 6.76 -3.90
N GLU A 15 9.75 6.41 -5.08
CA GLU A 15 10.21 5.06 -5.41
C GLU A 15 11.36 4.62 -4.50
N SER A 16 12.34 5.49 -4.26
CA SER A 16 13.46 5.21 -3.37
C SER A 16 13.01 4.93 -1.92
N ASP A 17 12.03 5.68 -1.41
CA ASP A 17 11.45 5.45 -0.09
C ASP A 17 10.71 4.11 -0.03
N VAL A 18 9.92 3.77 -1.07
CA VAL A 18 9.24 2.48 -1.17
C VAL A 18 10.26 1.34 -1.20
N ASP A 19 11.30 1.43 -2.01
CA ASP A 19 12.37 0.43 -2.08
C ASP A 19 13.05 0.23 -0.73
N SER A 20 13.37 1.33 -0.03
CA SER A 20 13.97 1.28 1.30
C SER A 20 13.06 0.57 2.32
N ILE A 21 11.74 0.79 2.25
CA ILE A 21 10.77 0.10 3.10
C ILE A 21 10.67 -1.37 2.73
N MET A 22 10.45 -1.68 1.44
CA MET A 22 10.18 -3.04 0.97
C MET A 22 11.39 -3.97 1.10
N ASN A 23 12.61 -3.45 0.92
CA ASN A 23 13.83 -4.23 1.12
C ASN A 23 14.09 -4.60 2.59
N ARG A 24 13.46 -3.92 3.56
CA ARG A 24 13.55 -4.25 4.99
C ARG A 24 12.49 -5.23 5.46
N ILE A 25 11.55 -5.60 4.58
CA ILE A 25 10.46 -6.50 4.92
C ILE A 25 10.98 -7.93 5.02
N ASP A 26 10.84 -8.54 6.20
CA ASP A 26 10.87 -9.99 6.29
C ASP A 26 9.58 -10.54 5.69
N ARG A 27 9.72 -11.25 4.56
CA ARG A 27 8.66 -11.90 3.79
C ARG A 27 7.79 -12.85 4.62
N ARG A 28 8.23 -13.28 5.81
CA ARG A 28 7.51 -14.28 6.61
C ARG A 28 6.57 -13.71 7.66
N GLN A 29 6.83 -12.52 8.21
CA GLN A 29 6.18 -12.04 9.44
C GLN A 29 5.88 -10.53 9.47
N THR A 30 5.95 -9.83 8.33
CA THR A 30 5.76 -8.38 8.33
C THR A 30 4.36 -8.00 7.85
N ILE A 31 3.71 -7.12 8.62
CA ILE A 31 2.57 -6.32 8.19
C ILE A 31 3.07 -4.90 7.93
N VAL A 32 2.69 -4.32 6.80
CA VAL A 32 2.96 -2.91 6.50
C VAL A 32 1.66 -2.13 6.67
N LEU A 33 1.69 -1.13 7.52
CA LEU A 33 0.61 -0.19 7.78
C LEU A 33 1.14 1.22 7.51
N GLY A 34 0.33 2.13 7.00
CA GLY A 34 0.81 3.48 6.79
C GLY A 34 -0.09 4.38 5.97
N ASP A 35 0.28 5.65 5.87
CA ASP A 35 -0.26 6.55 4.86
C ASP A 35 0.78 6.70 3.75
N ILE A 36 0.69 5.81 2.77
CA ILE A 36 1.57 5.79 1.61
C ILE A 36 1.24 6.86 0.57
N ASN A 37 0.12 7.58 0.66
CA ASN A 37 -0.28 8.57 -0.35
C ASN A 37 -0.32 8.05 -1.82
N ALA A 38 -0.74 6.79 -1.99
CA ALA A 38 -0.93 6.15 -3.29
C ALA A 38 -2.37 5.65 -3.46
N LYS A 39 -2.85 5.63 -4.70
CA LYS A 39 -4.21 5.20 -5.05
C LYS A 39 -4.15 3.91 -5.87
N SER A 40 -4.94 2.92 -5.49
CA SER A 40 -5.18 1.71 -6.28
C SER A 40 -6.57 1.16 -6.04
N SER A 41 -7.16 0.60 -7.10
CA SER A 41 -8.40 -0.17 -6.99
C SER A 41 -8.28 -1.37 -6.06
N GLN A 42 -7.07 -1.91 -5.88
CA GLN A 42 -6.80 -3.05 -4.99
C GLN A 42 -7.04 -2.72 -3.51
N TRP A 43 -6.89 -1.45 -3.10
CA TRP A 43 -7.21 -0.98 -1.76
C TRP A 43 -8.36 0.02 -1.73
N GLY A 44 -9.28 -0.06 -2.70
CA GLY A 44 -10.57 0.64 -2.64
C GLY A 44 -10.60 2.04 -3.25
N ALA A 45 -9.52 2.51 -3.89
CA ALA A 45 -9.56 3.78 -4.64
C ALA A 45 -10.29 3.60 -5.99
N SER A 46 -10.87 4.68 -6.52
CA SER A 46 -11.59 4.63 -7.80
C SER A 46 -10.69 4.40 -9.02
N ARG A 47 -9.40 4.73 -8.92
CA ARG A 47 -8.39 4.57 -9.97
C ARG A 47 -7.02 4.26 -9.37
N THR A 48 -6.20 3.54 -10.12
CA THR A 48 -4.79 3.31 -9.78
C THR A 48 -3.93 4.41 -10.38
N ASN A 49 -3.10 5.07 -9.57
CA ASN A 49 -2.12 6.06 -10.02
C ASN A 49 -0.71 5.45 -10.14
N LYS A 50 0.27 6.21 -10.63
CA LYS A 50 1.66 5.73 -10.81
C LYS A 50 2.26 5.19 -9.51
N LYS A 51 2.13 5.93 -8.41
CA LYS A 51 2.55 5.49 -7.06
C LYS A 51 1.90 4.16 -6.68
N GLY A 52 0.59 4.01 -6.91
CA GLY A 52 -0.14 2.79 -6.59
C GLY A 52 0.27 1.60 -7.47
N ALA A 53 0.56 1.82 -8.75
CA ALA A 53 1.08 0.78 -9.64
C ALA A 53 2.44 0.26 -9.15
N TYR A 54 3.34 1.17 -8.74
CA TYR A 54 4.65 0.81 -8.21
C TYR A 54 4.55 -0.03 -6.93
N TRP A 55 3.66 0.34 -6.01
CA TRP A 55 3.37 -0.50 -4.85
C TRP A 55 2.85 -1.89 -5.23
N LEU A 56 2.01 -2.00 -6.25
CA LEU A 56 1.49 -3.30 -6.70
C LEU A 56 2.58 -4.20 -7.27
N GLU A 57 3.58 -3.67 -7.95
CA GLU A 57 4.74 -4.44 -8.41
C GLU A 57 5.46 -5.11 -7.25
N TRP A 58 5.74 -4.36 -6.18
CA TRP A 58 6.33 -4.89 -4.96
C TRP A 58 5.42 -5.87 -4.21
N ILE A 59 4.13 -5.56 -4.09
CA ILE A 59 3.14 -6.43 -3.44
C ILE A 59 3.10 -7.79 -4.14
N HIS A 60 3.07 -7.80 -5.48
CA HIS A 60 3.11 -9.03 -6.26
C HIS A 60 4.46 -9.74 -6.13
N ALA A 61 5.58 -9.03 -6.22
CA ALA A 61 6.92 -9.62 -6.12
C ALA A 61 7.20 -10.29 -4.77
N LEU A 62 6.58 -9.78 -3.69
CA LEU A 62 6.75 -10.30 -2.33
C LEU A 62 5.63 -11.24 -1.88
N ASP A 63 4.67 -11.57 -2.74
CA ASP A 63 3.46 -12.36 -2.42
C ASP A 63 2.69 -11.80 -1.21
N MET A 64 2.58 -10.47 -1.15
CA MET A 64 1.81 -9.77 -0.12
C MET A 64 0.34 -9.65 -0.54
N VAL A 65 -0.55 -9.57 0.45
CA VAL A 65 -1.99 -9.44 0.23
C VAL A 65 -2.46 -8.11 0.80
N VAL A 66 -3.25 -7.39 0.01
CA VAL A 66 -3.95 -6.18 0.45
C VAL A 66 -5.10 -6.58 1.36
N LEU A 67 -5.13 -6.01 2.57
CA LEU A 67 -6.16 -6.29 3.57
C LEU A 67 -7.28 -5.24 3.60
N ASN A 68 -7.12 -4.11 2.90
CA ASN A 68 -8.16 -3.10 2.77
C ASN A 68 -9.43 -3.72 2.15
N THR A 69 -10.58 -3.47 2.77
CA THR A 69 -11.90 -3.89 2.28
C THR A 69 -12.81 -2.68 2.10
N GLY A 70 -13.78 -2.80 1.20
CA GLY A 70 -14.70 -1.71 0.87
C GLY A 70 -14.07 -0.64 -0.02
N ARG A 71 -14.82 0.44 -0.21
CA ARG A 71 -14.43 1.62 -1.03
C ARG A 71 -14.58 2.93 -0.28
N GLU A 72 -14.84 2.85 1.02
CA GLU A 72 -14.96 4.02 1.85
C GLU A 72 -13.61 4.76 1.88
N PRO A 73 -13.59 6.08 1.67
CA PRO A 73 -12.36 6.85 1.73
C PRO A 73 -11.73 6.74 3.12
N THR A 74 -10.43 6.51 3.21
CA THR A 74 -9.71 6.53 4.49
C THR A 74 -9.39 7.96 4.95
N PHE A 75 -9.49 8.93 4.05
CA PHE A 75 -9.40 10.36 4.31
C PHE A 75 -10.34 11.16 3.40
N VAL A 76 -11.04 12.13 3.99
CA VAL A 76 -11.95 13.04 3.27
C VAL A 76 -11.55 14.48 3.60
N ARG A 77 -11.21 15.28 2.57
CA ARG A 77 -10.98 16.73 2.71
C ARG A 77 -11.69 17.50 1.61
N GLY A 78 -12.80 18.16 1.97
CA GLY A 78 -13.66 18.81 0.98
C GLY A 78 -14.25 17.78 0.01
N GLN A 79 -14.10 17.99 -1.30
CA GLN A 79 -14.49 17.01 -2.34
C GLN A 79 -13.41 15.96 -2.62
N THR A 80 -12.25 16.02 -1.96
CA THR A 80 -11.16 15.08 -2.18
C THR A 80 -11.35 13.85 -1.29
N ASN A 81 -11.69 12.73 -1.92
CA ASN A 81 -11.67 11.41 -1.30
C ASN A 81 -10.33 10.74 -1.58
N GLN A 82 -9.63 10.36 -0.51
CA GLN A 82 -8.37 9.64 -0.60
C GLN A 82 -8.51 8.31 0.14
N THR A 83 -8.34 7.21 -0.60
CA THR A 83 -8.20 5.88 -0.03
C THR A 83 -6.72 5.53 -0.09
N THR A 84 -6.01 5.78 1.01
CA THR A 84 -4.64 5.30 1.17
C THR A 84 -4.65 3.87 1.73
N LEU A 85 -3.77 3.01 1.19
CA LEU A 85 -3.52 1.65 1.66
C LEU A 85 -3.20 1.66 3.16
N THR A 86 -3.99 0.95 3.97
CA THR A 86 -3.84 0.93 5.43
C THR A 86 -3.25 -0.38 5.93
N CYS A 87 -3.31 -1.47 5.14
CA CYS A 87 -2.73 -2.74 5.57
C CYS A 87 -2.38 -3.70 4.42
N LEU A 88 -1.12 -4.18 4.43
CA LEU A 88 -0.65 -5.33 3.67
C LEU A 88 -0.23 -6.43 4.65
N CYS A 89 -0.76 -7.64 4.49
CA CYS A 89 -0.35 -8.81 5.26
C CYS A 89 0.04 -9.93 4.30
N ARG A 90 1.02 -10.74 4.69
CA ARG A 90 1.40 -11.94 3.96
C ARG A 90 0.24 -12.95 3.98
N GLN A 91 0.09 -13.72 2.90
CA GLN A 91 -0.61 -15.00 2.96
C GLN A 91 0.25 -15.99 3.77
N THR A 92 0.04 -16.09 5.09
CA THR A 92 0.17 -17.41 5.72
C THR A 92 -0.97 -18.24 5.14
N LYS A 93 -0.69 -19.44 4.63
CA LYS A 93 -1.73 -20.37 4.22
C LYS A 93 -2.83 -20.39 5.29
N LEU A 94 -3.98 -19.78 5.03
CA LEU A 94 -5.25 -20.22 5.58
C LEU A 94 -5.56 -21.54 4.88
N LEU A 95 -4.82 -22.58 5.25
CA LEU A 95 -5.21 -23.96 5.04
C LEU A 95 -5.35 -24.60 6.41
N SER A 96 -6.58 -24.57 6.90
CA SER A 96 -7.18 -25.59 7.77
C SER A 96 -8.69 -25.32 7.74
N LYS A 97 -9.55 -26.13 7.10
CA LYS A 97 -9.48 -27.50 6.61
C LYS A 97 -10.22 -27.60 5.27
#